data_AF-A0A527YRL4-F1
#
_entry.id   AF-A0A527YRL4-F1
#
_cell.length_a   1.000
_cell.length_b   1.000
_cell.length_c   1.000
_cell.angle_alpha   90.00
_cell.angle_beta   90.00
_cell.angle_gamma   90.00
#
_symmetry.space_group_name_H-M   'P 1'
#
loop_
_entity.id
_entity.type
_entity.pdbx_description
1 polymer ?
#
loop_
_entity_poly.entity_id
_entity_poly.type
_entity_poly.pdbx_seq_one_letter_code
_entity_poly.pdbx_strand_id
1 'polypeptide(L)' 'DLTRDGDWTGFSGGATVKDIPARAAGRVRLANGTTTVELASGQATMRGIKAAIAQTSTITIANGTTSLDRLALN' A
#
# COMPACT_ATOMS: atom_id res chain seq x y z
N ASP A 1 -0.43 -10.95 6.61
CA ASP A 1 -1.22 -11.03 7.86
C ASP A 1 -2.22 -9.89 7.94
N LEU A 2 -3.30 -10.07 8.70
CA LEU A 2 -4.34 -9.06 8.91
C LEU A 2 -4.49 -8.79 10.41
N THR A 3 -4.60 -7.51 10.78
CA THR A 3 -4.91 -7.08 12.16
C THR A 3 -6.06 -6.08 12.14
N ARG A 4 -6.73 -5.87 13.27
CA ARG A 4 -7.80 -4.88 13.38
C ARG A 4 -7.55 -3.92 14.54
N ASP A 5 -7.70 -2.62 14.26
CA ASP A 5 -7.53 -1.50 15.19
C ASP A 5 -8.63 -0.45 14.93
N GLY A 6 -9.73 -0.54 15.68
CA GLY A 6 -10.93 0.27 15.45
C GLY A 6 -11.48 0.11 14.02
N ASP A 7 -11.55 1.22 13.28
CA ASP A 7 -12.00 1.26 11.88
C ASP A 7 -10.95 0.74 10.89
N TRP A 8 -9.74 0.50 11.36
CA TRP A 8 -8.61 0.13 10.53
C TRP A 8 -8.38 -1.38 10.54
N THR A 9 -8.05 -1.89 9.36
CA THR A 9 -7.53 -3.23 9.16
C THR A 9 -6.08 -3.11 8.70
N GLY A 10 -5.15 -3.54 9.55
CA GLY A 10 -3.74 -3.67 9.17
C GLY A 10 -3.56 -4.81 8.17
N PHE A 11 -2.62 -4.64 7.24
CA PHE A 11 -2.24 -5.69 6.31
C PHE A 11 -0.72 -5.76 6.17
N SER A 12 -0.24 -6.98 5.96
CA SER A 12 1.06 -7.28 5.41
C SER A 12 0.88 -8.35 4.34
N GLY A 13 1.53 -8.17 3.19
CA GLY A 13 1.37 -9.11 2.10
C GLY A 13 2.41 -8.94 1.02
N GLY A 14 2.46 -9.91 0.12
CA GLY A 14 3.29 -9.82 -1.05
C GLY A 14 2.69 -10.60 -2.20
N ALA A 15 3.12 -10.25 -3.41
CA ALA A 15 2.73 -10.92 -4.63
C ALA A 15 3.96 -11.03 -5.53
N THR A 16 4.04 -12.09 -6.30
CA THR A 16 5.08 -12.25 -7.32
C THR A 16 4.42 -12.10 -8.69
N VAL A 17 4.90 -11.14 -9.49
CA VAL A 17 4.42 -10.92 -10.86
C VAL A 17 5.61 -10.97 -11.79
N LYS A 18 5.61 -11.88 -12.77
CA LYS A 18 6.75 -12.06 -13.70
C LYS A 18 8.08 -12.23 -12.97
N ASP A 19 8.09 -13.09 -11.94
CA ASP A 19 9.25 -13.35 -11.06
C ASP A 19 9.77 -12.13 -10.29
N ILE A 20 9.01 -11.04 -10.25
CA ILE A 20 9.30 -9.85 -9.44
C ILE A 20 8.51 -9.99 -8.12
N PRO A 21 9.16 -10.35 -7.01
CA PRO A 21 8.50 -10.33 -5.71
C PRO A 21 8.28 -8.88 -5.28
N ALA A 22 7.04 -8.56 -4.95
CA ALA A 22 6.64 -7.32 -4.32
C ALA A 22 6.09 -7.61 -2.92
N ARG A 23 6.38 -6.71 -1.96
CA ARG A 23 5.81 -6.75 -0.61
C ARG A 23 5.27 -5.38 -0.25
N ALA A 24 4.16 -5.35 0.47
CA ALA A 24 3.56 -4.14 0.99
C ALA A 24 3.03 -4.38 2.40
N ALA A 25 3.07 -3.34 3.23
CA ALA A 25 2.42 -3.33 4.52
C ALA A 25 1.82 -1.96 4.80
N GLY A 26 0.70 -1.96 5.52
CA GLY A 26 -0.04 -0.75 5.80
C GLY A 26 -1.32 -1.03 6.55
N ARG A 27 -2.24 -0.07 6.49
CA ARG A 27 -3.58 -0.20 7.06
C ARG A 27 -4.61 0.38 6.11
N VAL A 28 -5.78 -0.23 6.09
CA VAL A 28 -6.93 0.19 5.28
C VAL A 28 -8.13 0.45 6.18
N ARG A 29 -8.89 1.50 5.90
CA ARG A 29 -10.21 1.74 6.49
C ARG A 29 -11.21 2.03 5.39
N LEU A 30 -12.48 1.77 5.67
CA LEU A 30 -13.61 2.20 4.87
C LEU A 30 -14.51 3.08 5.74
N ALA A 31 -14.67 4.34 5.37
CA ALA A 31 -15.51 5.29 6.08
C ALA A 31 -16.18 6.24 5.09
N ASN A 32 -17.47 6.54 5.29
CA ASN A 32 -18.21 7.52 4.49
C ASN A 32 -18.10 7.28 2.96
N GLY A 33 -18.15 6.02 2.52
CA GLY A 33 -18.02 5.66 1.11
C GLY A 33 -16.61 5.84 0.51
N THR A 34 -15.61 6.14 1.34
CA THR A 34 -14.21 6.32 0.93
C THR A 34 -13.34 5.23 1.55
N THR A 35 -12.58 4.53 0.71
CA THR A 35 -11.52 3.63 1.17
C THR A 35 -10.23 4.43 1.29
N THR A 36 -9.65 4.45 2.49
CA THR A 36 -8.33 5.06 2.74
C THR A 36 -7.33 3.96 3.04
N VAL A 37 -6.20 3.97 2.36
CA VAL A 37 -5.05 3.11 2.64
C VAL A 37 -3.88 3.99 3.05
N GLU A 38 -3.30 3.70 4.21
CA GLU A 38 -1.99 4.21 4.60
C GLU A 38 -0.95 3.15 4.28
N LEU A 39 -0.20 3.36 3.22
CA LEU A 39 0.85 2.48 2.75
C LEU A 39 2.14 2.82 3.50
N ALA A 40 2.43 2.07 4.57
CA ALA A 40 3.60 2.30 5.41
C ALA A 40 4.90 1.78 4.77
N SER A 41 4.81 0.69 4.01
CA SER A 41 5.92 0.18 3.21
C SER A 41 5.43 -0.50 1.93
N GLY A 42 6.28 -0.47 0.91
CA GLY A 42 6.06 -1.06 -0.39
C GLY A 42 7.42 -1.23 -1.05
N GLN A 43 7.75 -2.42 -1.52
CA GLN A 43 9.01 -2.68 -2.20
C GLN A 43 8.87 -3.75 -3.27
N ALA A 44 9.65 -3.65 -4.33
CA ALA A 44 9.79 -4.65 -5.38
C ALA A 44 11.24 -4.68 -5.88
N THR A 45 11.73 -5.86 -6.27
CA THR A 45 13.07 -6.02 -6.85
C THR A 45 12.96 -6.53 -8.27
N MET A 46 13.29 -5.69 -9.25
CA MET A 46 13.29 -6.05 -10.66
C MET A 46 14.72 -6.10 -11.19
N ARG A 47 15.17 -7.30 -11.61
CA ARG A 47 16.50 -7.48 -12.23
C ARG A 47 17.66 -6.92 -11.38
N GLY A 48 17.57 -7.06 -10.06
CA GLY A 48 18.56 -6.54 -9.11
C GLY A 48 18.34 -5.08 -8.68
N ILE A 49 17.38 -4.37 -9.28
CA ILE A 49 17.03 -2.99 -8.90
C ILE A 49 15.88 -3.04 -7.90
N LYS A 50 16.13 -2.56 -6.69
CA LYS A 50 15.11 -2.43 -5.65
C LYS A 50 14.42 -1.08 -5.78
N ALA A 51 13.11 -1.09 -5.99
CA ALA A 51 12.26 0.07 -5.81
C ALA A 51 11.56 -0.06 -4.45
N ALA A 52 11.55 1.00 -3.66
CA ALA A 52 10.81 1.04 -2.41
C ALA A 52 10.16 2.41 -2.22
N ILE A 53 9.01 2.45 -1.54
CA ILE A 53 8.45 3.72 -1.10
C ILE A 53 9.34 4.31 0.00
N ALA A 54 9.66 5.59 -0.13
CA ALA A 54 10.58 6.30 0.78
C ALA A 54 9.89 6.76 2.07
N GLN A 55 8.56 6.90 2.05
CA GLN A 55 7.75 7.37 3.17
C GLN A 55 6.32 6.82 3.09
N THR A 56 5.58 6.93 4.19
CA THR A 56 4.16 6.58 4.23
C THR A 56 3.38 7.40 3.19
N SER A 57 2.70 6.70 2.30
CA SER A 57 1.86 7.30 1.25
C SER A 57 0.38 7.03 1.55
N THR A 58 -0.51 7.92 1.10
CA THR A 58 -1.95 7.77 1.32
C THR A 58 -2.64 7.50 0.00
N ILE A 59 -3.36 6.38 -0.09
CA ILE A 59 -4.23 6.06 -1.23
C ILE A 59 -5.66 6.32 -0.79
N THR A 60 -6.39 7.08 -1.59
CA THR A 60 -7.82 7.33 -1.39
C THR A 60 -8.58 6.82 -2.60
N ILE A 61 -9.61 6.02 -2.34
CA ILE A 61 -10.52 5.53 -3.38
C ILE A 61 -11.92 6.02 -3.02
N ALA A 62 -12.47 6.85 -3.90
CA ALA A 62 -13.83 7.38 -3.76
C ALA A 62 -14.42 7.60 -5.15
N ASN A 63 -15.71 7.33 -5.32
CA ASN A 63 -16.44 7.58 -6.57
C ASN A 63 -15.74 6.97 -7.81
N GLY A 64 -15.17 5.77 -7.68
CA GLY A 64 -14.42 5.10 -8.75
C GLY A 64 -13.05 5.69 -9.09
N THR A 65 -12.66 6.79 -8.44
CA THR A 65 -11.35 7.42 -8.63
C THR A 65 -10.37 6.96 -7.56
N THR A 66 -9.17 6.60 -7.98
CA THR A 66 -8.05 6.30 -7.08
C THR A 66 -7.05 7.45 -7.13
N SER A 67 -6.74 8.04 -5.99
CA SER A 67 -5.73 9.07 -5.84
C SER A 67 -4.63 8.58 -4.91
N LEU A 68 -3.39 8.87 -5.25
CA LEU A 68 -2.21 8.53 -4.47
C LEU A 68 -1.47 9.82 -4.11
N ASP A 69 -1.37 10.08 -2.81
CA ASP A 69 -0.69 11.23 -2.24
C ASP A 69 0.68 10.84 -1.67
N ARG A 70 1.66 11.75 -1.84
CA ARG A 70 3.02 11.65 -1.29
C ARG A 70 3.82 10.40 -1.67
N LEU A 71 3.57 9.83 -2.85
CA LEU A 71 4.43 8.77 -3.39
C LEU A 71 5.85 9.30 -3.65
N ALA A 72 6.80 8.81 -2.86
CA ALA A 72 8.22 9.01 -3.07
C ALA A 72 8.91 7.67 -3.23
N LEU A 73 9.86 7.57 -4.16
CA LEU A 73 10.60 6.35 -4.46
C LEU A 73 12.09 6.55 -4.14
N ASN A 74 12.73 5.49 -3.64
CA ASN A 74 14.18 5.40 -3.45
C ASN A 74 14.86 4.71 -4.63
#